data_AF-A0A810N8T2-F1
#
_entry.id   AF-A0A810N8T2-F1
#
_cell.length_a   1.000
_cell.length_b   1.000
_cell.length_c   1.000
_cell.angle_alpha   90.00
_cell.angle_beta   90.00
_cell.angle_gamma   90.00
#
_symmetry.space_group_name_H-M   'P 1'
#
loop_
_entity.id
_entity.type
_entity.pdbx_description
1 polymer ?
#
loop_
_entity_poly.entity_id
_entity_poly.type
_entity_poly.pdbx_seq_one_letter_code
_entity_poly.pdbx_strand_id
1 'polypeptide(L)'
;MRRKQEVYVSLVDTIQSGLRTMAAGIGRAEQETAAADHGAQQIALHAAASGFLGIAQNLARVREVIGQVQAGIGGLAVLAGEVATVLAAVPQQPTAQKTIATLASAMEKLHGIHDGVGGCIGQVGQAKQITATILQGGDPGVLLARLDAIIQILAAVGQAGTATRQQVEAAIAEARQTGSSGN
;
A
#
# COMPACT_ATOMS: atom_id res chain seq x y z
N MET A 1 -25.64 -28.59 4.39
CA MET A 1 -25.28 -27.36 5.12
C MET A 1 -23.77 -27.26 5.42
N ARG A 2 -23.09 -28.30 5.95
CA ARG A 2 -21.64 -28.25 6.28
C ARG A 2 -20.68 -27.80 5.15
N ARG A 3 -20.81 -28.31 3.91
CA ARG A 3 -19.92 -27.91 2.78
C ARG A 3 -19.98 -26.43 2.42
N LYS A 4 -21.14 -25.76 2.53
CA LYS A 4 -21.25 -24.32 2.22
C LYS A 4 -20.56 -23.46 3.28
N GLN A 5 -20.47 -23.98 4.50
CA GLN A 5 -19.86 -23.29 5.63
C GLN A 5 -18.33 -23.41 5.59
N GLU A 6 -17.79 -24.54 5.11
CA GLU A 6 -16.35 -24.74 4.87
C GLU A 6 -15.80 -23.82 3.77
N VAL A 7 -16.55 -23.62 2.68
CA VAL A 7 -16.15 -22.74 1.57
C VAL A 7 -16.10 -21.27 2.00
N TYR A 8 -17.09 -20.81 2.76
CA TYR A 8 -17.16 -19.42 3.24
C TYR A 8 -16.03 -19.06 4.21
N VAL A 9 -15.71 -19.95 5.16
CA VAL A 9 -14.59 -19.77 6.10
C VAL A 9 -13.26 -19.72 5.34
N SER A 10 -13.07 -20.61 4.36
CA SER A 10 -11.89 -20.63 3.49
C SER A 10 -11.69 -19.33 2.71
N LEU A 11 -12.76 -18.62 2.35
CA LEU A 11 -12.70 -17.43 1.54
C LEU A 11 -12.32 -16.19 2.38
N VAL A 12 -12.87 -16.08 3.59
CA VAL A 12 -12.48 -15.03 4.57
C VAL A 12 -11.00 -15.20 4.96
N ASP A 13 -10.54 -16.44 5.18
CA ASP A 13 -9.14 -16.72 5.48
C ASP A 13 -8.21 -16.29 4.34
N THR A 14 -8.64 -16.49 3.09
CA THR A 14 -7.90 -16.06 1.89
C THR A 14 -7.82 -14.54 1.80
N ILE A 15 -8.92 -13.82 2.06
CA ILE A 15 -8.95 -12.35 2.10
C ILE A 15 -8.01 -11.84 3.21
N GLN A 16 -8.05 -12.43 4.39
CA GLN A 16 -7.16 -12.08 5.50
C GLN A 16 -5.68 -12.35 5.19
N SER A 17 -5.38 -13.40 4.43
CA SER A 17 -4.02 -13.68 3.95
C SER A 17 -3.53 -12.59 2.97
N GLY A 18 -4.39 -12.17 2.04
CA GLY A 18 -4.13 -11.05 1.13
C GLY A 18 -3.83 -9.76 1.88
N LEU A 19 -4.64 -9.42 2.89
CA LEU A 19 -4.43 -8.27 3.76
C LEU A 19 -3.10 -8.31 4.52
N ARG A 20 -2.72 -9.47 5.08
CA ARG A 20 -1.42 -9.62 5.74
C ARG A 20 -0.26 -9.38 4.77
N THR A 21 -0.40 -9.86 3.53
CA THR A 21 0.60 -9.63 2.47
C THR A 21 0.71 -8.14 2.13
N MET A 22 -0.42 -7.45 2.00
CA MET A 22 -0.46 -6.00 1.77
C MET A 22 0.18 -5.23 2.94
N ALA A 23 -0.19 -5.54 4.18
CA ALA A 23 0.34 -4.90 5.37
C ALA A 23 1.87 -5.08 5.50
N ALA A 24 2.37 -6.28 5.23
CA ALA A 24 3.81 -6.53 5.18
C ALA A 24 4.50 -5.72 4.08
N GLY A 25 3.89 -5.63 2.89
CA GLY A 25 4.40 -4.81 1.80
C GLY A 25 4.45 -3.31 2.15
N ILE A 26 3.39 -2.79 2.78
CA ILE A 26 3.31 -1.40 3.27
C ILE A 26 4.43 -1.14 4.29
N GLY A 27 4.60 -2.02 5.28
CA GLY A 27 5.66 -1.87 6.28
C GLY A 27 7.08 -1.87 5.67
N ARG A 28 7.33 -2.68 4.63
CA ARG A 28 8.60 -2.60 3.89
C ARG A 28 8.74 -1.28 3.12
N ALA A 29 7.66 -0.76 2.54
CA ALA A 29 7.69 0.52 1.84
C ALA A 29 8.01 1.67 2.81
N GLU A 30 7.47 1.65 4.03
CA GLU A 30 7.81 2.62 5.09
C GLU A 30 9.30 2.56 5.42
N GLN A 31 9.85 1.36 5.62
CA GLN A 31 11.27 1.17 5.92
C GLN A 31 12.18 1.69 4.81
N GLU A 32 11.89 1.37 3.55
CA GLU A 32 12.69 1.85 2.41
C GLU A 32 12.53 3.36 2.19
N THR A 33 11.35 3.93 2.44
CA THR A 33 11.12 5.38 2.36
C THR A 33 11.93 6.12 3.43
N ALA A 34 11.95 5.61 4.66
CA ALA A 34 12.79 6.16 5.73
C ALA A 34 14.30 6.05 5.40
N ALA A 35 14.72 4.92 4.82
CA ALA A 35 16.10 4.75 4.37
C ALA A 35 16.47 5.69 3.23
N ALA A 36 15.55 5.97 2.31
CA ALA A 36 15.72 6.96 1.24
C ALA A 36 15.84 8.40 1.80
N ASP A 37 15.01 8.79 2.77
CA ASP A 37 15.12 10.11 3.41
C ASP A 37 16.48 10.28 4.09
N HIS A 38 16.89 9.28 4.88
CA HIS A 38 18.19 9.29 5.55
C HIS A 38 19.35 9.35 4.56
N GLY A 39 19.28 8.60 3.45
CA GLY A 39 20.27 8.67 2.37
C GLY A 39 20.33 10.06 1.74
N ALA A 40 19.18 10.65 1.41
CA ALA A 40 19.12 12.01 0.88
C ALA A 40 19.68 13.06 1.86
N GLN A 41 19.44 12.90 3.16
CA GLN A 41 19.99 13.76 4.20
C GLN A 41 21.51 13.67 4.28
N GLN A 42 22.09 12.47 4.23
CA GLN A 42 23.55 12.30 4.26
C GLN A 42 24.22 12.98 3.06
N ILE A 43 23.65 12.82 1.87
CA ILE A 43 24.17 13.47 0.65
C ILE A 43 24.07 15.00 0.81
N ALA A 44 22.96 15.52 1.37
CA ALA A 44 22.79 16.94 1.59
C ALA A 44 23.82 17.52 2.56
N LEU A 45 24.10 16.81 3.67
CA LEU A 45 25.10 17.21 4.66
C LEU A 45 26.52 17.19 4.05
N HIS A 46 26.86 16.16 3.29
CA HIS A 46 28.15 16.07 2.63
C HIS A 46 28.34 17.17 1.58
N ALA A 47 27.30 17.45 0.78
CA ALA A 47 27.31 18.54 -0.19
C ALA A 47 27.51 19.90 0.48
N ALA A 48 26.79 20.17 1.59
CA ALA A 48 26.93 21.40 2.35
C ALA A 48 28.34 21.57 2.94
N ALA A 49 28.90 20.51 3.55
CA ALA A 49 30.26 20.51 4.09
C ALA A 49 31.33 20.75 3.01
N SER A 50 31.03 20.37 1.77
CA SER A 50 31.92 20.56 0.61
C SER A 50 31.67 21.87 -0.15
N GLY A 51 30.80 22.75 0.36
CA GLY A 51 30.48 24.04 -0.26
C GLY A 51 29.46 24.00 -1.40
N PHE A 52 28.89 22.83 -1.72
CA PHE A 52 27.87 22.67 -2.76
C PHE A 52 26.45 22.96 -2.24
N LEU A 53 26.22 24.20 -1.79
CA LEU A 53 24.96 24.61 -1.16
C LEU A 53 23.72 24.42 -2.07
N GLY A 54 23.87 24.59 -3.39
CA GLY A 54 22.79 24.36 -4.34
C GLY A 54 22.31 22.90 -4.39
N ILE A 55 23.23 21.94 -4.25
CA ILE A 55 22.87 20.50 -4.17
C ILE A 55 22.15 20.23 -2.85
N ALA A 56 22.65 20.77 -1.74
CA ALA A 56 22.03 20.60 -0.43
C ALA A 56 20.58 21.14 -0.37
N GLN A 57 20.33 22.34 -0.92
CA GLN A 57 18.98 22.92 -1.02
C GLN A 57 18.04 22.07 -1.88
N ASN A 58 18.53 21.61 -3.02
CA ASN A 58 17.75 20.77 -3.92
C ASN A 58 17.43 19.40 -3.30
N LEU A 59 18.31 18.83 -2.48
CA LEU A 59 18.01 17.62 -1.72
C LEU A 59 17.00 17.84 -0.62
N ALA A 60 16.90 19.04 -0.03
CA ALA A 60 15.80 19.34 0.89
C ALA A 60 14.43 19.20 0.20
N ARG A 61 14.32 19.58 -1.08
CA ARG A 61 13.12 19.36 -1.90
C ARG A 61 12.86 17.88 -2.18
N VAL A 62 13.89 17.08 -2.46
CA VAL A 62 13.74 15.62 -2.61
C VAL A 62 13.19 15.02 -1.31
N ARG A 63 13.72 15.43 -0.16
CA ARG A 63 13.27 14.96 1.16
C ARG A 63 11.83 15.37 1.46
N GLU A 64 11.39 16.56 1.04
CA GLU A 64 9.99 16.97 1.16
C GLU A 64 9.06 16.01 0.39
N VAL A 65 9.41 15.66 -0.85
CA VAL A 65 8.63 14.69 -1.63
C VAL A 65 8.65 13.31 -0.98
N ILE A 66 9.80 12.85 -0.47
CA ILE A 66 9.89 11.59 0.29
C ILE A 66 9.00 11.62 1.54
N GLY A 67 8.93 12.76 2.24
CA GLY A 67 8.03 12.95 3.38
C GLY A 67 6.55 12.84 2.99
N GLN A 68 6.16 13.37 1.83
CA GLN A 68 4.81 13.21 1.29
C GLN A 68 4.49 11.75 0.95
N VAL A 69 5.45 11.04 0.35
CA VAL A 69 5.35 9.59 0.09
C VAL A 69 5.16 8.84 1.41
N GLN A 70 5.95 9.15 2.43
CA GLN A 70 5.87 8.50 3.74
C GLN A 70 4.50 8.72 4.39
N ALA A 71 3.95 9.94 4.31
CA ALA A 71 2.61 10.24 4.79
C ALA A 71 1.53 9.45 4.00
N GLY A 72 1.68 9.35 2.67
CA GLY A 72 0.80 8.56 1.82
C GLY A 72 0.80 7.08 2.19
N ILE A 73 2.00 6.49 2.39
CA ILE A 73 2.16 5.10 2.83
C ILE A 73 1.54 4.88 4.21
N GLY A 74 1.71 5.83 5.14
CA GLY A 74 1.03 5.78 6.45
C GLY A 74 -0.50 5.78 6.31
N GLY A 75 -1.04 6.54 5.35
CA GLY A 75 -2.47 6.49 4.99
C GLY A 75 -2.91 5.12 4.47
N LEU A 76 -2.08 4.44 3.67
CA LEU A 76 -2.34 3.07 3.22
C LEU A 76 -2.39 2.08 4.40
N ALA A 77 -1.48 2.24 5.38
CA ALA A 77 -1.46 1.41 6.57
C ALA A 77 -2.76 1.54 7.39
N VAL A 78 -3.27 2.78 7.53
CA VAL A 78 -4.55 3.04 8.19
C VAL A 78 -5.69 2.34 7.45
N LEU A 79 -5.80 2.51 6.12
CA LEU A 79 -6.85 1.87 5.33
C LEU A 79 -6.79 0.34 5.40
N ALA A 80 -5.58 -0.25 5.35
CA ALA A 80 -5.41 -1.70 5.49
C ALA A 80 -5.87 -2.20 6.87
N GLY A 81 -5.57 -1.44 7.93
CA GLY A 81 -6.07 -1.69 9.28
C GLY A 81 -7.59 -1.63 9.36
N GLU A 82 -8.21 -0.63 8.73
CA GLU A 82 -9.66 -0.50 8.68
C GLU A 82 -10.33 -1.68 7.95
N VAL A 83 -9.75 -2.15 6.84
CA VAL A 83 -10.26 -3.35 6.15
C VAL A 83 -10.19 -4.56 7.09
N ALA A 84 -9.07 -4.75 7.80
CA ALA A 84 -8.93 -5.83 8.76
C ALA A 84 -9.98 -5.75 9.89
N THR A 85 -10.25 -4.55 10.43
CA THR A 85 -11.31 -4.33 11.43
C THR A 85 -12.70 -4.65 10.88
N VAL A 86 -13.01 -4.22 9.66
CA VAL A 86 -14.29 -4.51 9.00
C VAL A 86 -14.50 -6.02 8.85
N LEU A 87 -13.45 -6.76 8.44
CA LEU A 87 -13.54 -8.21 8.27
C LEU A 87 -13.57 -8.98 9.59
N ALA A 88 -12.87 -8.51 10.62
CA ALA A 88 -12.94 -9.09 11.96
C ALA A 88 -14.35 -8.99 12.58
N ALA A 89 -15.14 -8.00 12.15
CA ALA A 89 -16.51 -7.81 12.60
C ALA A 89 -17.52 -8.75 11.92
N VAL A 90 -17.11 -9.61 10.97
CA VAL A 90 -18.00 -10.62 10.35
C VAL A 90 -18.35 -11.68 11.41
N PRO A 91 -19.63 -11.79 11.83
CA PRO A 91 -20.08 -12.82 12.77
C PRO A 91 -19.80 -14.24 12.24
N GLN A 92 -19.68 -15.23 13.13
CA GLN A 92 -19.57 -16.64 12.72
C GLN A 92 -20.84 -17.20 12.04
N GLN A 93 -21.98 -16.54 12.24
CA GLN A 93 -23.26 -16.85 11.56
C GLN A 93 -23.92 -15.55 11.05
N PRO A 94 -23.33 -14.89 10.03
CA PRO A 94 -23.92 -13.69 9.47
C PRO A 94 -25.10 -14.04 8.57
N THR A 95 -26.12 -13.19 8.53
CA THR A 95 -27.10 -13.24 7.44
C THR A 95 -26.40 -12.83 6.14
N ALA A 96 -26.85 -13.38 5.00
CA ALA A 96 -26.31 -13.03 3.68
C ALA A 96 -26.25 -11.51 3.46
N GLN A 97 -27.31 -10.79 3.87
CA GLN A 97 -27.38 -9.33 3.75
C GLN A 97 -26.31 -8.62 4.58
N LYS A 98 -26.05 -9.08 5.81
CA LYS A 98 -25.02 -8.49 6.68
C LYS A 98 -23.62 -8.76 6.13
N THR A 99 -23.37 -9.96 5.62
CA THR A 99 -22.13 -10.32 4.91
C THR A 99 -21.88 -9.40 3.73
N ILE A 100 -22.87 -9.24 2.83
CA ILE A 100 -22.74 -8.41 1.65
C ILE A 100 -22.41 -6.96 2.04
N ALA A 101 -23.10 -6.41 3.04
CA ALA A 101 -22.85 -5.04 3.50
C ALA A 101 -21.43 -4.87 4.07
N THR A 102 -20.96 -5.82 4.89
CA THR A 102 -19.60 -5.78 5.45
C THR A 102 -18.54 -5.88 4.36
N LEU A 103 -18.71 -6.80 3.41
CA LEU A 103 -17.77 -7.00 2.31
C LEU A 103 -17.76 -5.82 1.32
N ALA A 104 -18.91 -5.19 1.07
CA ALA A 104 -18.97 -3.98 0.27
C ALA A 104 -18.18 -2.82 0.91
N SER A 105 -18.27 -2.66 2.23
CA SER A 105 -17.46 -1.69 2.98
C SER A 105 -15.96 -1.98 2.88
N ALA A 106 -15.56 -3.25 2.97
CA ALA A 106 -14.17 -3.66 2.75
C ALA A 106 -13.69 -3.35 1.32
N MET A 107 -14.56 -3.54 0.32
CA MET A 107 -14.25 -3.28 -1.09
C MET A 107 -14.00 -1.79 -1.38
N GLU A 108 -14.80 -0.88 -0.82
CA GLU A 108 -14.56 0.58 -0.92
C GLU A 108 -13.18 0.97 -0.39
N LYS A 109 -12.79 0.41 0.76
CA LYS A 109 -11.46 0.67 1.36
C LYS A 109 -10.33 0.08 0.53
N LEU A 110 -10.52 -1.10 -0.06
CA LEU A 110 -9.55 -1.71 -0.98
C LEU A 110 -9.37 -0.87 -2.26
N HIS A 111 -10.41 -0.18 -2.75
CA HIS A 111 -10.26 0.82 -3.81
C HIS A 111 -9.42 2.00 -3.35
N GLY A 112 -9.68 2.55 -2.17
CA GLY A 112 -8.85 3.61 -1.59
C GLY A 112 -7.37 3.22 -1.47
N ILE A 113 -7.07 1.97 -1.10
CA ILE A 113 -5.69 1.46 -1.08
C ILE A 113 -5.10 1.41 -2.49
N HIS A 114 -5.85 0.94 -3.48
CA HIS A 114 -5.38 0.88 -4.87
C HIS A 114 -5.02 2.27 -5.42
N ASP A 115 -5.91 3.24 -5.24
CA ASP A 115 -5.71 4.61 -5.69
C ASP A 115 -4.54 5.26 -4.95
N GLY A 116 -4.46 5.06 -3.63
CA GLY A 116 -3.36 5.58 -2.81
C GLY A 116 -2.00 4.97 -3.19
N VAL A 117 -1.94 3.68 -3.52
CA VAL A 117 -0.73 3.03 -4.05
C VAL A 117 -0.30 3.69 -5.36
N GLY A 118 -1.24 3.92 -6.29
CA GLY A 118 -0.96 4.62 -7.54
C GLY A 118 -0.41 6.04 -7.32
N GLY A 119 -1.02 6.78 -6.39
CA GLY A 119 -0.56 8.10 -5.97
C GLY A 119 0.86 8.09 -5.40
N CYS A 120 1.16 7.15 -4.49
CA CYS A 120 2.50 7.00 -3.91
C CYS A 120 3.55 6.65 -4.98
N ILE A 121 3.25 5.74 -5.91
CA ILE A 121 4.15 5.39 -7.02
C ILE A 121 4.45 6.63 -7.88
N GLY A 122 3.42 7.44 -8.19
CA GLY A 122 3.60 8.69 -8.93
C GLY A 122 4.52 9.68 -8.22
N GLN A 123 4.33 9.87 -6.91
CA GLN A 123 5.19 10.74 -6.09
C GLN A 123 6.64 10.24 -5.99
N VAL A 124 6.85 8.93 -5.84
CA VAL A 124 8.21 8.34 -5.85
C VAL A 124 8.87 8.52 -7.22
N GLY A 125 8.12 8.37 -8.31
CA GLY A 125 8.59 8.67 -9.66
C GLY A 125 9.02 10.13 -9.81
N GLN A 126 8.26 11.07 -9.23
CA GLN A 126 8.64 12.48 -9.17
C GLN A 126 9.94 12.70 -8.38
N ALA A 127 10.06 12.10 -7.19
CA ALA A 127 11.28 12.16 -6.39
C ALA A 127 12.49 11.66 -7.20
N LYS A 128 12.34 10.53 -7.89
CA LYS A 128 13.39 9.94 -8.75
C LYS A 128 13.82 10.89 -9.85
N GLN A 129 12.87 11.51 -10.55
CA GLN A 129 13.18 12.48 -11.62
C GLN A 129 13.93 13.70 -11.08
N ILE A 130 13.51 14.22 -9.93
CA ILE A 130 14.16 15.35 -9.28
C ILE A 130 15.59 14.96 -8.86
N THR A 131 15.77 13.82 -8.18
CA THR A 131 17.08 13.29 -7.77
C THR A 131 18.01 13.10 -8.96
N ALA A 132 17.54 12.47 -10.05
CA ALA A 132 18.36 12.24 -11.24
C ALA A 132 18.81 13.54 -11.91
N THR A 133 18.00 14.59 -11.84
CA THR A 133 18.34 15.92 -12.39
C THR A 133 19.36 16.65 -11.52
N ILE A 134 19.18 16.63 -10.18
CA ILE A 134 20.02 17.37 -9.24
C ILE A 134 21.43 16.78 -9.14
N LEU A 135 21.53 15.46 -9.16
CA LEU A 135 22.77 14.74 -8.94
C LEU A 135 23.49 14.39 -10.24
N GLN A 136 23.21 15.10 -11.34
CA GLN A 136 23.98 14.99 -12.58
C GLN A 136 25.45 15.33 -12.30
N GLY A 137 26.32 14.30 -12.32
CA GLY A 137 27.76 14.43 -12.03
C GLY A 137 28.21 13.94 -10.64
N GLY A 138 27.29 13.47 -9.78
CA GLY A 138 27.60 12.76 -8.52
C GLY A 138 27.38 11.25 -8.61
N ASP A 139 27.34 10.56 -7.46
CA ASP A 139 26.90 9.15 -7.35
C ASP A 139 25.47 9.06 -6.78
N PRO A 140 24.43 9.27 -7.61
CA PRO A 140 23.03 9.12 -7.18
C PRO A 140 22.58 7.66 -7.07
N GLY A 141 23.45 6.68 -7.41
CA GLY A 141 23.04 5.31 -7.68
C GLY A 141 22.28 4.67 -6.52
N VAL A 142 22.76 4.87 -5.29
CA VAL A 142 22.14 4.31 -4.09
C VAL A 142 20.76 4.90 -3.83
N LEU A 143 20.60 6.23 -3.93
CA LEU A 143 19.30 6.88 -3.67
C LEU A 143 18.27 6.52 -4.75
N LEU A 144 18.69 6.52 -6.02
CA LEU A 144 17.81 6.12 -7.13
C LEU A 144 17.39 4.66 -7.02
N ALA A 145 18.30 3.75 -6.64
CA ALA A 145 17.99 2.34 -6.43
C ALA A 145 16.96 2.13 -5.30
N ARG A 146 17.04 2.93 -4.21
CA ARG A 146 16.05 2.90 -3.13
C ARG A 146 14.67 3.39 -3.59
N LEU A 147 14.62 4.49 -4.33
CA LEU A 147 13.36 4.98 -4.90
C LEU A 147 12.74 3.94 -5.85
N ASP A 148 13.54 3.24 -6.64
CA ASP A 148 13.07 2.12 -7.46
C ASP A 148 12.56 0.95 -6.62
N ALA A 149 13.24 0.59 -5.54
CA ALA A 149 12.78 -0.45 -4.62
C ALA A 149 11.40 -0.11 -4.02
N ILE A 150 11.17 1.15 -3.63
CA ILE A 150 9.87 1.61 -3.13
C ILE A 150 8.79 1.42 -4.21
N ILE A 151 9.04 1.82 -5.46
CA ILE A 151 8.09 1.62 -6.57
C ILE A 151 7.75 0.13 -6.73
N GLN A 152 8.74 -0.76 -6.72
CA GLN A 152 8.51 -2.20 -6.87
C GLN A 152 7.72 -2.78 -5.70
N ILE A 153 8.02 -2.35 -4.47
CA ILE A 153 7.26 -2.77 -3.29
C ILE A 153 5.80 -2.31 -3.37
N LEU A 154 5.57 -1.04 -3.71
CA LEU A 154 4.22 -0.49 -3.85
C LEU A 154 3.44 -1.16 -4.98
N ALA A 155 4.09 -1.46 -6.12
CA ALA A 155 3.47 -2.22 -7.20
C ALA A 155 3.02 -3.61 -6.73
N ALA A 156 3.85 -4.31 -5.95
CA ALA A 156 3.48 -5.60 -5.35
C ALA A 156 2.30 -5.47 -4.34
N VAL A 157 2.24 -4.39 -3.56
CA VAL A 157 1.08 -4.08 -2.70
C VAL A 157 -0.18 -3.88 -3.55
N GLY A 158 -0.09 -3.12 -4.65
CA GLY A 158 -1.21 -2.91 -5.56
C GLY A 158 -1.72 -4.21 -6.22
N GLN A 159 -0.81 -5.12 -6.57
CA GLN A 159 -1.16 -6.45 -7.07
C GLN A 159 -1.88 -7.28 -6.01
N ALA A 160 -1.34 -7.32 -4.78
CA ALA A 160 -1.98 -8.02 -3.66
C ALA A 160 -3.36 -7.44 -3.32
N GLY A 161 -3.53 -6.12 -3.39
CA GLY A 161 -4.82 -5.44 -3.22
C GLY A 161 -5.82 -5.79 -4.31
N THR A 162 -5.37 -5.88 -5.57
CA THR A 162 -6.22 -6.30 -6.70
C THR A 162 -6.69 -7.75 -6.54
N ALA A 163 -5.78 -8.66 -6.18
CA ALA A 163 -6.13 -10.05 -5.91
C ALA A 163 -7.13 -10.16 -4.74
N THR A 164 -6.89 -9.43 -3.65
CA THR A 164 -7.79 -9.40 -2.48
C THR A 164 -9.19 -8.90 -2.85
N ARG A 165 -9.28 -7.87 -3.69
CA ARG A 165 -10.56 -7.34 -4.19
C ARG A 165 -11.35 -8.39 -4.98
N GLN A 166 -10.69 -9.10 -5.89
CA GLN A 166 -11.33 -10.19 -6.65
C GLN A 166 -11.88 -11.28 -5.71
N GLN A 167 -11.20 -11.59 -4.61
CA GLN A 167 -11.72 -12.52 -3.61
C GLN A 167 -12.93 -11.95 -2.87
N VAL A 168 -12.92 -10.67 -2.52
CA VAL A 168 -14.09 -10.00 -1.91
C VAL A 168 -15.28 -9.99 -2.87
N GLU A 169 -15.07 -9.74 -4.15
CA GLU A 169 -16.12 -9.80 -5.18
C GLU A 169 -16.74 -11.20 -5.30
N ALA A 170 -15.89 -12.24 -5.33
CA ALA A 170 -16.34 -13.63 -5.32
C ALA A 170 -17.16 -13.96 -4.06
N ALA A 171 -16.72 -13.47 -2.90
CA ALA A 171 -17.42 -13.63 -1.62
C ALA A 171 -18.83 -13.02 -1.65
N ILE A 172 -18.95 -11.81 -2.21
CA ILE A 172 -20.22 -11.10 -2.35
C ILE A 172 -21.15 -11.87 -3.31
N ALA A 173 -20.63 -12.37 -4.43
CA ALA A 173 -21.40 -13.13 -5.39
C ALA A 173 -21.96 -14.43 -4.77
N GLU A 174 -21.14 -15.15 -4.01
CA GLU A 174 -21.57 -16.36 -3.29
C GLU A 174 -22.62 -16.07 -2.20
N ALA A 175 -22.42 -15.00 -1.42
CA ALA A 175 -23.39 -14.58 -0.40
C ALA A 175 -24.76 -14.23 -1.03
N ARG A 176 -24.78 -13.62 -2.22
CA ARG A 176 -26.02 -13.34 -2.96
C ARG A 176 -26.71 -14.60 -3.43
N GLN A 177 -25.96 -15.55 -4.00
CA GLN A 177 -26.51 -16.82 -4.47
C GLN A 177 -27.12 -17.61 -3.30
N THR A 178 -26.40 -17.72 -2.19
CA THR A 178 -26.87 -18.45 -1.00
C THR A 178 -28.11 -17.80 -0.37
N GLY A 179 -28.15 -16.47 -0.27
CA GLY A 179 -29.33 -15.72 0.19
C GLY A 179 -30.57 -15.90 -0.70
N SER A 180 -30.39 -15.97 -2.02
CA SER A 180 -31.51 -16.18 -2.97
C SER A 180 -32.11 -17.60 -2.92
N SER A 181 -31.32 -18.59 -2.51
CA SER A 181 -31.73 -20.00 -2.42
C SER A 181 -32.36 -20.41 -1.07
N GLY A 182 -32.49 -19.47 -0.13
CA GLY A 182 -32.94 -19.70 1.24
C GLY A 182 -34.29 -19.07 1.62
N ASN A 183 -35.04 -18.56 0.63
CA ASN A 183 -36.43 -18.11 0.79
C ASN A 183 -37.39 -19.13 0.21
#